data_AF-A0AAV4Q4C9-F1
#
_entry.id   AF-A0AAV4Q4C9-F1
#
_cell.length_a   1.000
_cell.length_b   1.000
_cell.length_c   1.000
_cell.angle_alpha   90.00
_cell.angle_beta   90.00
_cell.angle_gamma   90.00
#
_symmetry.space_group_name_H-M   'P 1'
#
loop_
_entity.id
_entity.type
_entity.pdbx_description
1 polymer ?
#
loop_
_entity_poly.entity_id
_entity_poly.type
_entity_poly.pdbx_seq_one_letter_code
_entity_poly.pdbx_strand_id
1 'polypeptide(L)'
;MLLSITISIAIISFINGADGNIPIPAITPELCNSTEYYDSICMRCKRCGRDANQTGLQHRANDGSCACKSQYFMKTKNGPYNITCALCPKGKVLSSNGDNCLECAESNPFNETISYCESCVNGTFVEDGKYVLCTPCQEEILSTKCYFKCLP
;
A
#
# COMPACT_ATOMS: atom_id res chain seq x y z
N MET A 1 76.94 22.49 9.82
CA MET A 1 76.37 22.25 11.16
C MET A 1 75.13 23.12 11.29
N LEU A 2 73.99 22.51 11.64
CA LEU A 2 72.65 23.10 11.90
C LEU A 2 71.98 23.77 10.68
N LEU A 3 71.08 23.10 9.95
CA LEU A 3 69.67 22.77 10.29
C LEU A 3 68.91 23.96 10.92
N SER A 4 68.05 24.60 10.13
CA SER A 4 67.01 25.49 10.62
C SER A 4 65.75 25.25 9.79
N ILE A 5 64.90 24.38 10.33
CA ILE A 5 63.58 24.04 9.82
C ILE A 5 62.62 25.09 10.40
N THR A 6 62.09 25.98 9.57
CA THR A 6 60.95 26.82 9.93
C THR A 6 59.71 26.25 9.24
N ILE A 7 59.05 25.31 9.91
CA ILE A 7 57.71 24.84 9.54
C ILE A 7 56.73 25.96 9.90
N SER A 8 56.36 26.78 8.92
CA SER A 8 55.26 27.72 9.06
C SER A 8 53.94 26.94 9.01
N ILE A 9 53.39 26.70 10.21
CA ILE A 9 52.05 26.18 10.43
C ILE A 9 51.06 27.25 9.95
N ALA A 10 50.57 27.12 8.72
CA ALA A 10 49.36 27.79 8.26
C ALA A 10 48.18 26.83 8.45
N ILE A 11 47.62 26.82 9.65
CA ILE A 11 46.27 26.27 9.92
C ILE A 11 45.30 27.23 9.22
N ILE A 12 45.01 26.97 7.95
CA ILE A 12 43.90 27.60 7.25
C ILE A 12 42.68 26.73 7.53
N SER A 13 41.77 27.33 8.28
CA SER A 13 40.47 26.84 8.71
C SER A 13 39.67 26.22 7.57
N PHE A 14 39.52 24.90 7.58
CA PHE A 14 38.43 24.23 6.87
C PHE A 14 37.17 24.30 7.73
N ILE A 15 36.47 25.44 7.66
CA ILE A 15 35.05 25.49 8.03
C ILE A 15 34.34 26.25 6.91
N ASN A 16 34.32 25.67 5.73
CA ASN A 16 33.18 25.93 4.86
C ASN A 16 32.06 25.07 5.43
N GLY A 17 31.16 25.74 6.16
CA GLY A 17 29.90 25.17 6.60
C GLY A 17 29.21 24.57 5.39
N ALA A 18 29.28 23.25 5.29
CA ALA A 18 28.29 22.51 4.56
C ALA A 18 26.97 22.87 5.24
N ASP A 19 26.10 23.59 4.54
CA ASP A 19 24.69 23.66 4.89
C ASP A 19 24.25 22.22 5.16
N GLY A 20 24.07 21.94 6.45
CA GLY A 20 23.84 20.64 7.00
C GLY A 20 22.44 20.19 6.65
N ASN A 21 22.20 19.88 5.38
CA ASN A 21 21.18 18.93 5.02
C ASN A 21 21.87 17.57 4.93
N ILE A 22 22.36 17.10 6.09
CA ILE A 22 22.60 15.67 6.25
C ILE A 22 21.19 15.08 6.15
N PRO A 23 20.87 14.29 5.11
CA PRO A 23 19.68 13.46 5.17
C PRO A 23 19.99 12.47 6.29
N ILE A 24 19.61 12.81 7.53
CA ILE A 24 19.51 11.81 8.57
C ILE A 24 18.57 10.80 7.94
N PRO A 25 19.02 9.56 7.69
CA PRO A 25 18.10 8.55 7.21
C PRO A 25 17.02 8.54 8.27
N ALA A 26 15.81 8.98 7.90
CA ALA A 26 14.64 8.71 8.70
C ALA A 26 14.51 7.20 8.63
N ILE A 27 15.27 6.51 9.47
CA ILE A 27 14.97 5.18 9.94
C ILE A 27 13.60 5.40 10.54
N THR A 28 12.54 5.23 9.73
CA THR A 28 11.15 5.29 10.18
C THR A 28 11.07 4.23 11.26
N PRO A 29 11.13 4.62 12.54
CA PRO A 29 11.36 3.62 13.54
C PRO A 29 10.07 2.81 13.64
N GLU A 30 10.19 1.52 13.93
CA GLU A 30 9.09 0.66 14.37
C GLU A 30 8.46 1.13 15.71
N LEU A 31 8.71 2.37 16.14
CA LEU A 31 8.21 2.97 17.37
C LEU A 31 6.71 3.31 17.31
N CYS A 32 6.16 3.61 16.12
CA CYS A 32 4.74 3.93 16.02
C CYS A 32 3.89 2.67 15.99
N ASN A 33 2.69 2.73 16.60
CA ASN A 33 1.74 1.63 16.58
C ASN A 33 1.33 1.28 15.13
N SER A 34 0.78 0.10 14.90
CA SER A 34 0.22 -0.32 13.60
C SER A 34 -0.93 0.57 13.11
N THR A 35 -1.44 1.51 13.91
CA THR A 35 -2.47 2.49 13.51
C THR A 35 -1.92 3.91 13.39
N GLU A 36 -0.59 4.09 13.47
CA GLU A 36 0.06 5.39 13.54
C GLU A 36 1.23 5.47 12.54
N TYR A 37 1.37 6.61 11.86
CA TYR A 37 2.53 6.94 11.03
C TYR A 37 3.49 7.85 11.78
N TYR A 38 4.77 7.82 11.40
CA TYR A 38 5.77 8.75 11.93
C TYR A 38 5.74 10.07 11.14
N ASP A 39 5.41 11.16 11.82
CA ASP A 39 5.49 12.51 11.24
C ASP A 39 6.89 13.07 11.49
N SER A 40 7.70 13.17 10.44
CA SER A 40 9.09 13.66 10.51
C SER A 40 9.20 15.16 10.78
N ILE A 41 8.19 15.95 10.41
CA ILE A 41 8.16 17.39 10.66
C ILE A 41 7.93 17.64 12.15
N CYS A 42 7.02 16.88 12.75
CA CYS A 42 6.67 17.00 14.18
C CYS A 42 7.49 16.06 15.08
N MET A 43 8.34 15.20 14.51
CA MET A 43 9.12 14.14 15.18
C MET A 43 8.28 13.28 16.14
N ARG A 44 7.08 12.85 15.74
CA ARG A 44 6.17 12.05 16.62
C ARG A 44 5.24 11.13 15.84
N CYS A 45 4.73 10.10 16.51
CA CYS A 45 3.69 9.23 15.97
C CYS A 45 2.34 9.95 15.92
N LYS A 46 1.68 9.88 14.78
CA LYS A 46 0.33 10.42 14.54
C LYS A 46 -0.58 9.31 14.06
N ARG A 47 -1.84 9.33 14.50
CA ARG A 47 -2.85 8.34 14.09
C ARG A 47 -3.20 8.47 12.61
N CYS A 48 -3.43 7.33 11.97
CA CYS A 48 -4.08 7.28 10.68
C CYS A 48 -5.56 7.68 10.83
N GLY A 49 -6.02 8.55 9.93
CA GLY A 49 -7.41 9.00 9.84
C GLY A 49 -7.59 10.48 10.20
N ARG A 50 -8.61 11.09 9.58
CA ARG A 50 -8.95 12.51 9.78
C ARG A 50 -9.82 12.74 11.01
N ASP A 51 -10.57 11.73 11.44
CA ASP A 51 -11.46 11.79 12.60
C ASP A 51 -11.20 10.62 13.57
N ALA A 52 -11.68 10.77 14.81
CA ALA A 52 -11.46 9.80 15.88
C ALA A 52 -12.12 8.42 15.63
N ASN A 53 -13.10 8.35 14.73
CA ASN A 53 -13.88 7.14 14.48
C ASN A 53 -13.29 6.30 13.34
N GLN A 54 -12.51 6.91 12.45
CA GLN A 54 -11.89 6.25 11.31
C GLN A 54 -10.58 5.53 11.64
N THR A 55 -9.94 5.83 12.78
CA THR A 55 -8.69 5.18 13.20
C THR A 55 -8.84 3.65 13.30
N GLY A 56 -10.02 3.17 13.70
CA GLY A 56 -10.32 1.74 13.76
C GLY A 56 -10.30 1.03 12.40
N LEU A 57 -10.39 1.78 11.29
CA LEU A 57 -10.48 1.25 9.92
C LEU A 57 -9.14 1.32 9.16
N GLN A 58 -8.11 1.91 9.77
CA GLN A 58 -6.85 2.25 9.10
C GLN A 58 -5.66 1.61 9.82
N HIS A 59 -4.56 1.45 9.10
CA HIS A 59 -3.29 0.97 9.64
C HIS A 59 -2.09 1.60 8.91
N ARG A 60 -0.90 1.51 9.53
CA ARG A 60 0.38 1.92 8.96
C ARG A 60 0.81 0.90 7.93
N ALA A 61 1.04 1.36 6.70
CA ALA A 61 1.64 0.57 5.64
C ALA A 61 3.17 0.43 5.81
N ASN A 62 3.79 -0.47 5.07
CA ASN A 62 5.23 -0.77 5.18
C ASN A 62 6.12 0.43 4.83
N ASP A 63 5.64 1.35 4.00
CA ASP A 63 6.32 2.58 3.60
C ASP A 63 6.11 3.75 4.59
N GLY A 64 5.40 3.50 5.71
CA GLY A 64 5.06 4.51 6.70
C GLY A 64 3.85 5.37 6.33
N SER A 65 3.17 5.11 5.22
CA SER A 65 1.90 5.76 4.87
C SER A 65 0.70 5.12 5.62
N CYS A 66 -0.50 5.68 5.46
CA CYS A 66 -1.73 5.09 5.98
C CYS A 66 -2.46 4.32 4.89
N ALA A 67 -2.97 3.13 5.24
CA ALA A 67 -3.78 2.26 4.38
C ALA A 67 -5.05 1.79 5.10
N CYS A 68 -6.07 1.41 4.34
CA CYS A 68 -7.29 0.81 4.88
C CYS A 68 -7.02 -0.63 5.35
N LYS A 69 -7.66 -1.04 6.46
CA LYS A 69 -7.61 -2.45 6.91
C LYS A 69 -8.28 -3.36 5.87
N SER A 70 -7.96 -4.66 5.93
CA SER A 70 -8.62 -5.67 5.10
C SER A 70 -10.15 -5.54 5.18
N GLN A 71 -10.83 -5.79 4.07
CA GLN A 71 -12.28 -5.63 3.86
C GLN A 71 -12.77 -4.17 3.70
N TYR A 72 -11.91 -3.16 3.85
CA TYR A 72 -12.26 -1.77 3.60
C TYR A 72 -11.52 -1.24 2.38
N PHE A 73 -12.22 -0.47 1.54
CA PHE A 73 -11.61 0.25 0.43
C PHE A 73 -11.30 1.71 0.79
N MET A 74 -10.36 2.29 0.06
CA MET A 74 -10.01 3.71 0.19
C MET A 74 -11.04 4.60 -0.51
N LYS A 75 -11.96 5.18 0.27
CA LYS A 75 -13.00 6.07 -0.24
C LYS A 75 -12.46 7.43 -0.69
N THR A 76 -11.54 8.02 0.07
CA THR A 76 -10.90 9.29 -0.28
C THR A 76 -9.43 9.28 0.15
N LYS A 77 -8.58 9.96 -0.62
CA LYS A 77 -7.14 10.15 -0.34
C LYS A 77 -6.77 11.61 -0.46
N ASN A 78 -6.35 12.22 0.65
CA ASN A 78 -5.88 13.61 0.73
C ASN A 78 -4.41 13.63 1.19
N GLY A 79 -3.52 13.05 0.38
CA GLY A 79 -2.13 12.80 0.75
C GLY A 79 -1.90 11.40 1.34
N PRO A 80 -0.66 11.07 1.74
CA PRO A 80 -0.28 9.71 2.13
C PRO A 80 -0.81 9.27 3.50
N TYR A 81 -1.26 10.20 4.34
CA TYR A 81 -1.65 9.91 5.74
C TYR A 81 -3.11 10.24 6.07
N ASN A 82 -3.80 10.95 5.16
CA ASN A 82 -5.18 11.40 5.37
C ASN A 82 -6.08 10.69 4.36
N ILE A 83 -6.45 9.48 4.73
CA ILE A 83 -7.37 8.64 3.95
C ILE A 83 -8.67 8.42 4.73
N THR A 84 -9.74 8.12 4.01
CA THR A 84 -11.00 7.66 4.61
C THR A 84 -11.31 6.28 4.05
N CYS A 85 -11.74 5.36 4.91
CA CYS A 85 -12.00 3.97 4.54
C CYS A 85 -13.50 3.67 4.68
N ALA A 86 -14.01 2.80 3.82
CA ALA A 86 -15.41 2.40 3.87
C ALA A 86 -15.57 0.93 3.45
N LEU A 87 -16.69 0.33 3.84
CA LEU A 87 -17.12 -0.96 3.30
C LEU A 87 -17.74 -0.76 1.92
N CYS A 88 -17.63 -1.78 1.08
CA CYS A 88 -18.35 -1.77 -0.19
C CYS A 88 -19.87 -1.71 0.03
N PRO A 89 -20.60 -0.97 -0.81
CA PRO A 89 -22.06 -0.96 -0.79
C PRO A 89 -22.63 -2.38 -0.94
N LYS A 90 -23.86 -2.58 -0.44
CA LYS A 90 -24.55 -3.88 -0.59
C LYS A 90 -24.57 -4.32 -2.05
N GLY A 91 -24.23 -5.58 -2.30
CA GLY A 91 -24.18 -6.18 -3.64
C GLY A 91 -22.89 -5.92 -4.42
N LYS A 92 -21.88 -5.28 -3.81
CA LYS A 92 -20.55 -5.06 -4.39
C LYS A 92 -19.48 -5.75 -3.57
N VAL A 93 -18.39 -6.12 -4.24
CA VAL A 93 -17.23 -6.78 -3.63
C VAL A 93 -16.01 -5.90 -3.69
N LEU A 94 -15.10 -6.06 -2.73
CA LEU A 94 -13.81 -5.37 -2.73
C LEU A 94 -12.94 -5.92 -3.87
N SER A 95 -12.30 -5.03 -4.63
CA SER A 95 -11.33 -5.42 -5.64
C SER A 95 -10.10 -6.10 -5.02
N SER A 96 -9.37 -6.86 -5.82
CA SER A 96 -8.17 -7.59 -5.42
C SER A 96 -7.06 -6.68 -4.88
N ASN A 97 -6.94 -5.46 -5.42
CA ASN A 97 -6.02 -4.43 -4.94
C ASN A 97 -6.57 -3.63 -3.73
N GLY A 98 -7.84 -3.80 -3.36
CA GLY A 98 -8.47 -3.12 -2.22
C GLY A 98 -8.79 -1.64 -2.43
N ASP A 99 -8.64 -1.12 -3.66
CA ASP A 99 -8.80 0.30 -3.93
C ASP A 99 -10.24 0.71 -4.26
N ASN A 100 -11.05 -0.22 -4.76
CA ASN A 100 -12.41 0.07 -5.24
C ASN A 100 -13.37 -1.10 -4.99
N CYS A 101 -14.65 -0.84 -5.27
CA CYS A 101 -15.71 -1.84 -5.19
C CYS A 101 -16.20 -2.20 -6.58
N LEU A 102 -16.20 -3.49 -6.87
CA LEU A 102 -16.62 -4.06 -8.14
C LEU A 102 -18.01 -4.68 -8.01
N GLU A 103 -18.73 -4.70 -9.12
CA GLU A 103 -20.00 -5.42 -9.24
C GLU A 103 -19.75 -6.87 -9.63
N CYS A 104 -20.61 -7.78 -9.17
CA CYS A 104 -20.60 -9.15 -9.67
C CYS A 104 -21.26 -9.19 -11.05
N ALA A 105 -20.62 -9.81 -12.04
CA ALA A 105 -21.22 -9.96 -13.37
C ALA A 105 -22.41 -10.94 -13.35
N GLU A 106 -23.25 -10.89 -14.39
CA GLU A 106 -24.39 -11.81 -14.52
C GLU A 106 -23.97 -13.29 -14.55
N SER A 107 -22.75 -13.58 -15.03
CA SER A 107 -22.17 -14.93 -15.04
C SER A 107 -21.90 -15.52 -13.66
N ASN A 108 -21.84 -14.67 -12.62
CA ASN A 108 -21.47 -15.03 -11.27
C ASN A 108 -22.09 -14.03 -10.28
N PRO A 109 -23.41 -14.09 -10.08
CA PRO A 109 -24.16 -13.08 -9.34
C PRO A 109 -23.69 -12.96 -7.89
N PHE A 110 -24.02 -11.84 -7.24
CA PHE A 110 -23.69 -11.63 -5.84
C PHE A 110 -24.48 -12.59 -4.94
N ASN A 111 -23.77 -13.33 -4.10
CA ASN A 111 -24.35 -14.25 -3.14
C ASN A 111 -24.35 -13.63 -1.74
N GLU A 112 -25.54 -13.33 -1.22
CA GLU A 112 -25.71 -12.70 0.10
C GLU A 112 -25.20 -13.56 1.27
N THR A 113 -25.19 -14.90 1.12
CA THR A 113 -24.76 -15.82 2.19
C THR A 113 -23.26 -15.73 2.43
N ILE A 114 -22.46 -15.64 1.36
CA ILE A 114 -21.00 -15.52 1.45
C ILE A 114 -20.53 -14.06 1.35
N SER A 115 -21.46 -13.12 1.11
CA SER A 115 -21.16 -11.70 0.88
C SER A 115 -20.10 -11.46 -0.21
N TYR A 116 -20.14 -12.29 -1.26
CA TYR A 116 -19.18 -12.27 -2.36
C TYR A 116 -19.85 -12.76 -3.66
N CYS A 117 -19.19 -12.60 -4.81
CA CYS A 117 -19.69 -13.16 -6.07
C CYS A 117 -19.68 -14.69 -6.02
N GLU A 118 -20.66 -15.33 -6.67
CA GLU A 118 -20.70 -16.78 -6.81
C GLU A 118 -19.41 -17.33 -7.43
N SER A 119 -18.98 -18.49 -6.97
CA SER A 119 -17.76 -19.15 -7.45
C SER A 119 -17.88 -19.55 -8.92
N CYS A 120 -16.81 -19.36 -9.70
CA CYS A 120 -16.73 -19.88 -11.06
C CYS A 120 -16.66 -21.42 -11.05
N VAL A 121 -17.68 -22.09 -11.60
CA VAL A 121 -17.74 -23.58 -11.66
C VAL A 121 -16.65 -24.16 -12.56
N ASN A 122 -16.31 -23.48 -13.67
CA ASN A 122 -15.26 -23.89 -14.61
C ASN A 122 -14.54 -22.66 -15.19
N GLY A 123 -13.90 -21.87 -14.33
CA GLY A 123 -13.29 -20.60 -14.71
C GLY A 123 -12.46 -19.97 -13.60
N THR A 124 -11.91 -18.80 -13.87
CA THR A 124 -11.25 -17.94 -12.88
C THR A 124 -11.97 -16.60 -12.77
N PHE A 125 -11.85 -15.98 -11.59
CA PHE A 125 -12.24 -14.60 -11.43
C PHE A 125 -11.27 -13.70 -12.19
N VAL A 126 -11.83 -12.76 -12.94
CA VAL A 126 -11.11 -11.69 -13.64
C VAL A 126 -11.75 -10.36 -13.27
N GLU A 127 -10.93 -9.35 -13.02
CA GLU A 127 -11.41 -7.99 -12.76
C GLU A 127 -11.24 -7.15 -14.03
N ASP A 128 -12.32 -6.57 -14.56
CA ASP A 128 -12.26 -5.68 -15.73
C ASP A 128 -12.20 -4.18 -15.34
N GLY A 129 -12.07 -3.91 -14.04
CA GLY A 129 -12.08 -2.57 -13.44
C GLY A 129 -13.46 -2.10 -12.97
N LYS A 130 -14.55 -2.69 -13.45
CA LYS A 130 -15.92 -2.42 -12.97
C LYS A 130 -16.59 -3.67 -12.37
N TYR A 131 -16.29 -4.83 -12.93
CA TYR A 131 -16.89 -6.10 -12.61
C TYR A 131 -15.85 -7.14 -12.19
N VAL A 132 -16.31 -8.09 -11.39
CA VAL A 132 -15.68 -9.39 -11.23
C VAL A 132 -16.43 -10.38 -12.13
N LEU A 133 -15.75 -10.86 -13.17
CA LEU A 133 -16.26 -11.81 -14.15
C LEU A 133 -15.76 -13.23 -13.86
N CYS A 134 -16.48 -14.22 -14.35
CA CYS A 134 -15.93 -15.56 -14.54
C CYS A 134 -15.48 -15.76 -15.98
N THR A 135 -14.17 -15.91 -16.17
CA THR A 135 -13.59 -16.29 -17.47
C THR A 135 -13.38 -17.80 -17.51
N PRO A 136 -13.93 -18.53 -18.50
CA PRO A 136 -13.78 -19.97 -18.59
C PRO A 136 -12.31 -20.35 -18.82
N CYS A 137 -11.88 -21.46 -18.22
CA CYS A 137 -10.55 -22.01 -18.48
C CYS A 137 -10.55 -22.64 -19.87
N GLN A 138 -9.59 -22.27 -20.72
CA GLN A 138 -9.48 -22.86 -22.07
C GLN A 138 -8.77 -24.21 -21.98
N GLU A 139 -9.27 -25.18 -22.76
CA GLU A 139 -8.56 -26.44 -23.01
C GLU A 139 -7.47 -26.19 -24.07
N GLU A 140 -6.21 -26.08 -23.65
CA GLU A 140 -5.10 -26.13 -24.60
C GLU A 140 -4.82 -27.61 -24.94
N ILE A 141 -5.18 -28.04 -26.15
CA ILE A 141 -4.80 -29.36 -26.69
C ILE A 141 -3.34 -29.32 -27.14
N LEU A 142 -2.39 -29.28 -26.19
CA LEU A 142 -0.98 -29.57 -26.48
C LEU A 142 -0.65 -30.99 -25.99
N SER A 143 -0.65 -31.93 -26.94
CA SER A 143 -0.04 -33.25 -26.90
C SER A 143 0.05 -33.93 -25.51
N THR A 144 -0.84 -34.90 -25.28
CA THR A 144 -0.80 -35.94 -24.23
C THR A 144 -1.03 -35.53 -22.76
N LYS A 145 -1.29 -34.26 -22.44
CA LYS A 145 -1.80 -33.86 -21.11
C LYS A 145 -2.83 -32.75 -21.24
N CYS A 146 -4.07 -33.02 -20.81
CA CYS A 146 -5.08 -31.98 -20.68
C CYS A 146 -4.65 -31.05 -19.52
N TYR A 147 -4.20 -29.84 -19.86
CA TYR A 147 -3.96 -28.79 -18.88
C TYR A 147 -5.03 -27.72 -19.04
N PHE A 148 -5.78 -27.44 -17.96
CA PHE A 148 -6.67 -26.30 -17.91
C PHE A 148 -5.82 -25.06 -17.64
N LYS A 149 -5.81 -24.11 -18.58
CA LYS A 149 -5.20 -22.81 -18.36
C LYS A 149 -6.32 -21.79 -18.21
N CYS A 150 -6.45 -21.27 -17.01
CA CYS A 150 -7.36 -20.17 -16.74
C CYS A 150 -6.61 -18.87 -17.07
N LEU A 151 -7.12 -18.11 -18.03
CA LEU A 151 -6.58 -16.81 -18.37
C LEU A 151 -7.05 -15.80 -17.30
N PRO A 152 -6.13 -15.15 -16.56
CA PRO A 152 -6.48 -14.06 -15.66
C PRO A 152 -6.87 -12.79 -16.42
#